data_AF-A0A9E1HBX9-F1
#
_entry.id   AF-A0A9E1HBX9-F1
#
_cell.length_a   1.000
_cell.length_b   1.000
_cell.length_c   1.000
_cell.angle_alpha   90.00
_cell.angle_beta   90.00
_cell.angle_gamma   90.00
#
_symmetry.space_group_name_H-M   'P 1'
#
loop_
_entity.id
_entity.type
_entity.pdbx_description
1 polymer ?
#
loop_
_entity_poly.entity_id
_entity_poly.type
_entity_poly.pdbx_seq_one_letter_code
_entity_poly.pdbx_strand_id
1 'polypeptide(L)'
;MPYYNKKEYPKQIWVSQIPEREVSLLRENLAGIKQTTFVLIKKEEAFHQLSEKRSRDIIFLSSNQSLLDLARDVDVPAIAYQKPETDTFLHADMVVEGFEEVDMTFLQRVYERHFNIPWTILETERCIVRELELSDLDALFSMYAEPGMTDYMEGLYEYEEELEYQKAYIENMYRFYGYGMWLVFEKKTGTLI
;
A
#
# COMPACT_ATOMS: atom_id res chain seq x y z
N MET A 1 23.91 -0.23 8.55
CA MET A 1 23.36 0.67 7.52
C MET A 1 22.15 1.35 8.12
N PRO A 2 21.84 2.63 7.86
CA PRO A 2 20.58 3.19 8.33
C PRO A 2 19.44 2.37 7.70
N TYR A 3 18.55 1.85 8.53
CA TYR A 3 17.44 0.95 8.19
C TYR A 3 16.37 1.57 7.27
N TYR A 4 16.65 2.74 6.69
CA TYR A 4 15.69 3.49 5.93
C TYR A 4 15.86 3.20 4.45
N ASN A 5 15.14 2.18 3.98
CA ASN A 5 14.82 2.09 2.57
C ASN A 5 14.07 3.37 2.20
N LYS A 6 14.63 4.14 1.28
CA LYS A 6 14.03 5.37 0.76
C LYS A 6 12.65 4.98 0.23
N LYS A 7 11.58 5.43 0.89
CA LYS A 7 10.19 5.10 0.49
C LYS A 7 10.06 5.22 -1.03
N GLU A 8 9.80 4.09 -1.70
CA GLU A 8 9.52 4.07 -3.12
C GLU A 8 8.08 4.53 -3.29
N TYR A 9 7.90 5.68 -3.93
CA TYR A 9 6.58 6.23 -4.22
C TYR A 9 6.27 5.98 -5.69
N PRO A 10 4.97 5.85 -6.07
CA PRO A 10 4.61 5.92 -7.47
C PRO A 10 5.06 7.27 -8.01
N LYS A 11 5.98 7.24 -8.99
CA LYS A 11 6.49 8.42 -9.69
C LYS A 11 5.50 8.93 -10.72
N GLN A 12 4.52 8.11 -11.11
CA GLN A 12 3.53 8.43 -12.11
C GLN A 12 2.14 7.95 -11.68
N ILE A 13 1.13 8.81 -11.88
CA ILE A 13 -0.28 8.49 -11.71
C ILE A 13 -0.91 8.52 -13.09
N TRP A 14 -1.26 7.35 -13.59
CA TRP A 14 -1.86 7.19 -14.90
C TRP A 14 -3.36 7.08 -14.77
N VAL A 15 -4.09 7.88 -15.53
CA VAL A 15 -5.54 7.99 -15.43
C VAL A 15 -6.18 7.77 -16.80
N SER A 16 -7.09 6.80 -16.88
CA SER A 16 -7.83 6.50 -18.11
C SER A 16 -9.29 6.22 -17.86
N GLN A 17 -10.18 6.67 -18.74
CA GLN A 17 -11.62 6.40 -18.68
C GLN A 17 -12.31 6.94 -17.42
N ILE A 18 -11.77 7.98 -16.78
CA ILE A 18 -12.40 8.66 -15.62
C ILE A 18 -13.00 9.99 -16.09
N PRO A 19 -14.22 10.37 -15.64
CA PRO A 19 -14.84 11.65 -16.02
C PRO A 19 -14.00 12.87 -15.64
N GLU A 20 -14.08 13.95 -16.42
CA GLU A 20 -13.28 15.17 -16.21
C GLU A 20 -13.49 15.82 -14.83
N ARG A 21 -14.72 15.74 -14.28
CA ARG A 21 -15.03 16.21 -12.93
C ARG A 21 -14.17 15.51 -11.88
N GLU A 22 -14.13 14.19 -11.91
CA GLU A 22 -13.36 13.36 -10.98
C GLU A 22 -11.85 13.55 -11.16
N VAL A 23 -11.40 13.67 -12.41
CA VAL A 23 -10.01 14.00 -12.73
C VAL A 23 -9.60 15.35 -12.13
N SER A 24 -10.51 16.34 -12.16
CA SER A 24 -10.25 17.66 -11.57
C SER A 24 -10.10 17.58 -10.05
N LEU A 25 -11.01 16.88 -9.35
CA LEU A 25 -10.92 16.65 -7.91
C LEU A 25 -9.60 15.97 -7.52
N LEU A 26 -9.24 14.90 -8.22
CA LEU A 26 -7.99 14.20 -7.99
C LEU A 26 -6.78 15.14 -8.19
N ARG A 27 -6.79 15.97 -9.24
CA ARG A 27 -5.71 16.94 -9.48
C ARG A 27 -5.62 17.99 -8.37
N GLU A 28 -6.75 18.45 -7.84
CA GLU A 28 -6.79 19.40 -6.72
C GLU A 28 -6.23 18.77 -5.45
N ASN A 29 -6.62 17.53 -5.13
CA ASN A 29 -6.12 16.79 -3.96
C ASN A 29 -4.62 16.49 -4.04
N LEU A 30 -4.07 16.39 -5.25
CA LEU A 30 -2.63 16.18 -5.50
C LEU A 30 -1.86 17.50 -5.68
N ALA A 31 -2.52 18.67 -5.55
CA ALA A 31 -1.89 19.96 -5.74
C ALA A 31 -0.77 20.17 -4.71
N GLY A 32 0.43 20.51 -5.20
CA GLY A 32 1.62 20.73 -4.36
C GLY A 32 2.58 19.54 -4.30
N ILE A 33 2.18 18.35 -4.76
CA ILE A 33 3.07 17.19 -4.88
C ILE A 33 3.93 17.33 -6.14
N LYS A 34 5.23 17.60 -5.98
CA LYS A 34 6.17 17.82 -7.11
C LYS A 34 6.87 16.55 -7.60
N GLN A 35 6.75 15.46 -6.85
CA GLN A 35 7.54 14.24 -7.05
C GLN A 35 6.83 13.17 -7.89
N THR A 36 5.59 13.41 -8.30
CA THR A 36 4.77 12.46 -9.04
C THR A 36 4.17 13.13 -10.28
N THR A 37 4.26 12.46 -11.42
CA THR A 37 3.78 12.95 -12.72
C THR A 37 2.37 12.44 -12.98
N PHE A 38 1.43 13.36 -13.25
CA PHE A 38 0.06 12.99 -13.61
C PHE A 38 -0.07 12.83 -15.14
N VAL A 39 -0.55 11.66 -15.58
CA VAL A 39 -0.65 11.31 -17.01
C VAL A 39 -2.10 10.93 -17.34
N LEU A 40 -2.75 11.73 -18.17
CA LEU A 40 -4.04 11.36 -18.78
C LEU A 40 -3.78 10.57 -20.05
N ILE A 41 -4.32 9.36 -20.12
CA ILE A 41 -4.05 8.43 -21.23
C ILE A 41 -5.36 7.90 -21.81
N LYS A 42 -5.43 7.85 -23.15
CA LYS A 42 -6.58 7.25 -23.85
C LYS A 42 -6.59 5.73 -23.67
N LYS A 43 -7.75 5.11 -23.82
CA LYS A 43 -7.93 3.66 -23.57
C LYS A 43 -6.98 2.81 -24.41
N GLU A 44 -6.89 3.08 -25.70
CA GLU A 44 -6.09 2.30 -26.66
C GLU A 44 -4.60 2.43 -26.34
N GLU A 45 -4.17 3.64 -25.98
CA GLU A 45 -2.79 3.93 -25.61
C GLU A 45 -2.43 3.30 -24.26
N ALA A 46 -3.35 3.32 -23.28
CA ALA A 46 -3.17 2.68 -21.98
C ALA A 46 -2.95 1.18 -22.14
N PHE A 47 -3.76 0.54 -23.00
CA PHE A 47 -3.62 -0.89 -23.29
C PHE A 47 -2.24 -1.22 -23.86
N HIS A 48 -1.77 -0.47 -24.86
CA HIS A 48 -0.45 -0.66 -25.44
C HIS A 48 0.66 -0.42 -24.42
N GLN A 49 0.64 0.72 -23.72
CA GLN A 49 1.73 1.10 -22.82
C GLN A 49 1.81 0.22 -21.56
N LEU A 50 0.68 -0.21 -20.99
CA LEU A 50 0.68 -1.15 -19.87
C LEU A 50 1.23 -2.51 -20.29
N SER A 51 0.87 -3.00 -21.48
CA SER A 51 1.36 -4.30 -21.98
C SER A 51 2.88 -4.37 -22.16
N GLU A 52 3.53 -3.22 -22.34
CA GLU A 52 4.98 -3.12 -22.55
C GLU A 52 5.77 -2.74 -21.29
N LYS A 53 5.09 -2.38 -20.19
CA LYS A 53 5.73 -1.84 -18.98
C LYS A 53 5.32 -2.61 -17.73
N ARG A 54 6.29 -3.31 -17.13
CA ARG A 54 6.27 -3.61 -15.69
C ARG A 54 7.01 -2.50 -14.98
N SER A 55 6.33 -1.73 -14.14
CA SER A 55 7.00 -0.66 -13.41
C SER A 55 6.34 -0.35 -12.08
N ARG A 56 7.15 -0.45 -11.02
CA ARG A 56 6.84 0.06 -9.67
C ARG A 56 6.76 1.59 -9.62
N ASP A 57 7.03 2.28 -10.72
CA ASP A 57 6.91 3.74 -10.76
C ASP A 57 5.48 4.20 -11.05
N ILE A 58 4.54 3.29 -11.36
CA ILE A 58 3.20 3.64 -11.84
C ILE A 58 2.14 3.20 -10.84
N ILE A 59 1.14 4.06 -10.60
CA ILE A 59 -0.18 3.65 -10.11
C ILE A 59 -1.23 4.03 -11.17
N PHE A 60 -2.13 3.10 -11.46
CA PHE A 60 -3.10 3.22 -12.55
C PHE A 60 -4.53 3.37 -12.04
N LEU A 61 -5.26 4.34 -12.57
CA LEU A 61 -6.65 4.61 -12.19
C LEU A 61 -7.54 4.48 -13.42
N SER A 62 -8.59 3.66 -13.32
CA SER A 62 -9.55 3.51 -14.42
C SER A 62 -10.94 3.06 -14.00
N SER A 63 -11.93 3.31 -14.84
CA SER A 63 -13.28 2.71 -14.72
C SER A 63 -13.51 1.53 -15.67
N ASN A 64 -12.45 1.02 -16.33
CA ASN A 64 -12.56 -0.06 -17.31
C ASN A 64 -11.91 -1.36 -16.78
N GLN A 65 -12.72 -2.41 -16.58
CA GLN A 65 -12.23 -3.69 -16.02
C GLN A 65 -11.08 -4.31 -16.82
N SER A 66 -11.14 -4.33 -18.14
CA SER A 66 -10.08 -4.92 -18.97
C SER A 66 -8.73 -4.21 -18.84
N LEU A 67 -8.71 -2.89 -18.60
CA LEU A 67 -7.47 -2.17 -18.31
C LEU A 67 -6.97 -2.44 -16.88
N LEU A 68 -7.87 -2.62 -15.93
CA LEU A 68 -7.53 -2.98 -14.54
C LEU A 68 -6.95 -4.40 -14.45
N ASP A 69 -7.52 -5.35 -15.19
CA ASP A 69 -7.00 -6.72 -15.29
C ASP A 69 -5.61 -6.71 -15.94
N LEU A 70 -5.43 -5.93 -17.01
CA LEU A 70 -4.12 -5.79 -17.65
C LEU A 70 -3.07 -5.20 -16.68
N ALA A 71 -3.42 -4.16 -15.91
CA ALA A 71 -2.52 -3.57 -14.92
C ALA A 71 -2.08 -4.61 -13.88
N ARG A 72 -3.01 -5.45 -13.40
CA ARG A 72 -2.70 -6.56 -12.50
C ARG A 72 -1.74 -7.58 -13.13
N ASP A 73 -1.98 -7.99 -14.38
CA ASP A 73 -1.14 -8.98 -15.06
C ASP A 73 0.32 -8.50 -15.22
N VAL A 74 0.52 -7.18 -15.31
CA VAL A 74 1.84 -6.55 -15.39
C VAL A 74 2.38 -6.03 -14.05
N ASP A 75 1.77 -6.40 -12.93
CA ASP A 75 2.21 -6.04 -11.56
C ASP A 75 2.26 -4.50 -11.34
N VAL A 76 1.22 -3.82 -11.83
CA VAL A 76 1.00 -2.37 -11.63
C VAL A 76 -0.20 -2.19 -10.69
N PRO A 77 -0.04 -1.43 -9.57
CA PRO A 77 -1.14 -1.17 -8.67
C PRO A 77 -2.25 -0.36 -9.35
N ALA A 78 -3.49 -0.77 -9.11
CA ALA A 78 -4.66 -0.24 -9.79
C ALA A 78 -5.78 0.17 -8.84
N ILE A 79 -6.38 1.33 -9.09
CA ILE A 79 -7.59 1.82 -8.41
C ILE A 79 -8.73 1.88 -9.42
N ALA A 80 -9.83 1.20 -9.11
CA ALA A 80 -11.03 1.24 -9.90
C ALA A 80 -11.91 2.41 -9.49
N TYR A 81 -12.39 3.20 -10.46
CA TYR A 81 -13.47 4.15 -10.24
C TYR A 81 -14.82 3.51 -10.56
N GLN A 82 -15.59 3.19 -9.53
CA GLN A 82 -16.94 2.66 -9.65
C GLN A 82 -17.90 3.81 -9.93
N LYS A 83 -18.41 3.87 -11.17
CA LYS A 83 -19.42 4.87 -11.53
C LYS A 83 -20.73 4.53 -10.82
N PRO A 84 -21.44 5.51 -10.25
CA PRO A 84 -22.72 5.28 -9.57
C PRO A 84 -23.77 4.60 -10.45
N GLU A 85 -23.72 4.83 -11.76
CA GLU A 85 -24.69 4.35 -12.75
C GLU A 85 -24.37 2.93 -13.27
N THR A 86 -23.29 2.29 -12.80
CA THR A 86 -22.81 1.01 -13.32
C THR A 86 -23.21 -0.15 -12.41
N ASP A 87 -24.06 -1.04 -12.92
CA ASP A 87 -24.54 -2.24 -12.21
C ASP A 87 -23.49 -3.36 -12.07
N THR A 88 -22.35 -3.23 -12.76
CA THR A 88 -21.24 -4.18 -12.65
C THR A 88 -20.20 -3.67 -11.65
N PHE A 89 -19.88 -4.50 -10.67
CA PHE A 89 -18.78 -4.22 -9.74
C PHE A 89 -17.43 -4.39 -10.43
N LEU A 90 -16.61 -3.35 -10.36
CA LEU A 90 -15.21 -3.41 -10.78
C LEU A 90 -14.34 -4.08 -9.73
N HIS A 91 -13.22 -4.64 -10.18
CA HIS A 91 -12.24 -5.30 -9.33
C HIS A 91 -10.83 -4.79 -9.63
N ALA A 92 -10.16 -4.29 -8.59
CA ALA A 92 -8.79 -3.79 -8.60
C ALA A 92 -8.19 -3.91 -7.19
N ASP A 93 -7.01 -3.34 -6.93
CA ASP A 93 -6.44 -3.29 -5.56
C ASP A 93 -7.31 -2.48 -4.60
N MET A 94 -8.00 -1.47 -5.13
CA MET A 94 -8.95 -0.63 -4.40
C MET A 94 -10.06 -0.16 -5.34
N VAL A 95 -11.26 0.00 -4.81
CA VAL A 95 -12.40 0.55 -5.56
C VAL A 95 -12.86 1.83 -4.85
N VAL A 96 -13.01 2.91 -5.61
CA VAL A 96 -13.50 4.21 -5.11
C VAL A 96 -14.74 4.63 -5.88
N GLU A 97 -15.68 5.27 -5.20
CA GLU A 97 -16.92 5.81 -5.80
C GLU A 97 -16.83 7.30 -6.16
N GLY A 98 -15.75 7.96 -5.74
CA GLY A 98 -15.46 9.37 -5.96
C GLY A 98 -14.01 9.70 -5.61
N PHE A 99 -13.54 10.86 -6.04
CA PHE A 99 -12.15 11.30 -5.83
C PHE A 99 -12.00 12.41 -4.79
N GLU A 100 -13.06 12.80 -4.09
CA GLU A 100 -13.05 13.86 -3.07
C GLU A 100 -12.03 13.61 -1.95
N GLU A 101 -11.84 12.35 -1.54
CA GLU A 101 -10.93 11.95 -0.45
C GLU A 101 -9.68 11.22 -0.94
N VAL A 102 -9.46 11.16 -2.26
CA VAL A 102 -8.30 10.48 -2.85
C VAL A 102 -7.14 11.46 -2.93
N ASP A 103 -6.27 11.41 -1.92
CA ASP A 103 -5.03 12.18 -1.82
C ASP A 103 -3.79 11.31 -2.08
N MET A 104 -2.60 11.92 -1.98
CA MET A 104 -1.34 11.19 -2.19
C MET A 104 -1.13 10.09 -1.11
N THR A 105 -1.61 10.32 0.11
CA THR A 105 -1.53 9.33 1.19
C THR A 105 -2.31 8.09 0.82
N PHE A 106 -3.54 8.24 0.34
CA PHE A 106 -4.39 7.16 -0.13
C PHE A 106 -3.73 6.37 -1.27
N LEU A 107 -3.23 7.06 -2.30
CA LEU A 107 -2.55 6.43 -3.43
C LEU A 107 -1.31 5.63 -2.97
N GLN A 108 -0.53 6.19 -2.05
CA GLN A 108 0.62 5.51 -1.48
C GLN A 108 0.20 4.25 -0.71
N ARG A 109 -0.89 4.31 0.05
CA ARG A 109 -1.39 3.18 0.83
C ARG A 109 -1.82 2.01 -0.07
N VAL A 110 -2.52 2.30 -1.18
CA VAL A 110 -2.85 1.29 -2.19
C VAL A 110 -1.59 0.69 -2.82
N TYR A 111 -0.63 1.54 -3.19
CA TYR A 111 0.67 1.12 -3.72
C TYR A 111 1.42 0.19 -2.74
N GLU A 112 1.56 0.60 -1.48
CA GLU A 112 2.25 -0.16 -0.44
C GLU A 112 1.59 -1.53 -0.25
N ARG A 113 0.25 -1.59 -0.26
CA ARG A 113 -0.48 -2.87 -0.16
C ARG A 113 -0.24 -3.79 -1.34
N HIS A 114 -0.26 -3.25 -2.56
CA HIS A 114 -0.02 -4.05 -3.76
C HIS A 114 1.34 -4.76 -3.72
N PHE A 115 2.37 -4.06 -3.24
CA PHE A 115 3.73 -4.60 -3.13
C PHE A 115 4.07 -5.24 -1.76
N ASN A 116 3.08 -5.43 -0.88
CA ASN A 116 3.26 -5.95 0.48
C ASN A 116 4.32 -5.19 1.30
N ILE A 117 4.36 -3.86 1.14
CA ILE A 117 5.22 -2.97 1.91
C ILE A 117 4.51 -2.60 3.22
N PRO A 118 5.12 -2.87 4.39
CA PRO A 118 4.54 -2.51 5.69
C PRO A 118 4.23 -1.03 5.81
N TRP A 119 3.02 -0.70 6.24
CA TRP A 119 2.64 0.69 6.45
C TRP A 119 3.43 1.30 7.60
N THR A 120 4.11 2.41 7.36
CA THR A 120 4.58 3.29 8.46
C THR A 120 3.47 4.26 8.83
N ILE A 121 3.01 4.22 10.08
CA ILE A 121 1.91 5.10 10.55
C ILE A 121 2.41 6.33 11.30
N LEU A 122 3.58 6.24 11.91
CA LEU A 122 4.14 7.33 12.69
C LEU A 122 5.66 7.31 12.60
N GLU A 123 6.24 8.49 12.44
CA GLU A 123 7.67 8.70 12.58
C GLU A 123 7.90 9.83 13.58
N THR A 124 8.80 9.61 14.53
CA THR A 124 9.25 10.61 15.48
C THR A 124 10.72 10.96 15.22
N GLU A 125 11.29 11.83 16.06
CA GLU A 125 12.73 12.11 16.02
C GLU A 125 13.57 10.83 16.18
N ARG A 126 13.10 9.89 17.02
CA ARG A 126 13.85 8.71 17.44
C ARG A 126 13.28 7.37 16.96
N CYS A 127 11.99 7.31 16.63
CA CYS A 127 11.31 6.03 16.39
C CYS A 127 10.53 6.02 15.07
N ILE A 128 10.33 4.83 14.53
CA ILE A 128 9.41 4.52 13.45
C ILE A 128 8.39 3.52 13.99
N VAL A 129 7.12 3.74 13.70
CA VAL A 129 6.03 2.80 14.01
C VAL A 129 5.49 2.28 12.69
N ARG A 130 5.64 0.97 12.46
CA ARG A 130 5.20 0.32 11.23
C ARG A 130 4.58 -1.06 11.48
N GLU A 131 3.85 -1.56 10.50
CA GLU A 131 3.33 -2.94 10.53
C GLU A 131 4.47 -3.94 10.64
N LEU A 132 4.17 -5.10 11.20
CA LEU A 132 5.06 -6.25 11.20
C LEU A 132 5.26 -6.78 9.77
N GLU A 133 6.50 -7.11 9.42
CA GLU A 133 6.85 -7.96 8.28
C GLU A 133 7.50 -9.26 8.76
N LEU A 134 7.47 -10.31 7.94
CA LEU A 134 7.96 -11.63 8.35
C LEU A 134 9.45 -11.63 8.73
N SER A 135 10.25 -10.71 8.20
CA SER A 135 11.66 -10.59 8.58
C SER A 135 11.87 -10.05 10.00
N ASP A 136 10.84 -9.51 10.65
CA ASP A 136 10.92 -9.04 12.04
C ASP A 136 10.76 -10.16 13.06
N LEU A 137 10.34 -11.35 12.62
CA LEU A 137 9.91 -12.41 13.52
C LEU A 137 11.02 -12.80 14.50
N ASP A 138 12.26 -12.94 14.04
CA ASP A 138 13.41 -13.26 14.90
C ASP A 138 13.67 -12.18 15.97
N ALA A 139 13.50 -10.91 15.61
CA ALA A 139 13.65 -9.79 16.55
C ALA A 139 12.48 -9.78 17.56
N LEU A 140 11.27 -10.10 17.11
CA LEU A 140 10.08 -10.22 17.95
C LEU A 140 10.27 -11.34 18.99
N PHE A 141 10.69 -12.54 18.55
CA PHE A 141 11.00 -13.65 19.46
C PHE A 141 12.10 -13.31 20.45
N SER A 142 13.16 -12.62 20.01
CA SER A 142 14.24 -12.18 20.90
C SER A 142 13.72 -11.23 21.99
N MET A 143 12.81 -10.32 21.65
CA MET A 143 12.18 -9.41 22.62
C MET A 143 11.27 -10.15 23.61
N TYR A 144 10.46 -11.11 23.12
CA TYR A 144 9.57 -11.91 23.97
C TYR A 144 10.30 -12.89 24.90
N ALA A 145 11.55 -13.26 24.56
CA ALA A 145 12.39 -14.11 25.40
C ALA A 145 13.01 -13.36 26.61
N GLU A 146 12.91 -12.02 26.66
CA GLU A 146 13.45 -11.25 27.77
C GLU A 146 12.71 -11.54 29.09
N PRO A 147 13.41 -11.62 30.23
CA PRO A 147 12.80 -11.91 31.51
C PRO A 147 11.67 -10.93 31.87
N GLY A 148 10.50 -11.48 32.18
CA GLY A 148 9.34 -10.71 32.62
C GLY A 148 8.40 -10.23 31.51
N MET A 149 8.73 -10.45 30.23
CA MET A 149 7.93 -9.96 29.10
C MET A 149 6.52 -10.57 29.06
N THR A 150 6.39 -11.84 29.44
CA THR A 150 5.13 -12.59 29.44
C THR A 150 4.56 -12.80 30.84
N ASP A 151 5.01 -12.05 31.86
CA ASP A 151 4.54 -12.22 33.24
C ASP A 151 3.04 -11.87 33.39
N TYR A 152 2.54 -10.97 32.53
CA TYR A 152 1.18 -10.43 32.60
C TYR A 152 0.44 -10.48 31.26
N MET A 153 1.03 -11.08 30.22
CA MET A 153 0.42 -11.22 28.90
C MET A 153 0.74 -12.58 28.30
N GLU A 154 -0.08 -13.02 27.34
CA GLU A 154 0.20 -14.26 26.60
C GLU A 154 1.48 -14.13 25.78
N GLY A 155 2.25 -15.22 25.73
CA GLY A 155 3.44 -15.31 24.89
C GLY A 155 3.09 -15.55 23.42
N LEU A 156 4.13 -15.59 22.59
CA LEU A 156 4.02 -16.00 21.18
C LEU A 156 3.73 -17.51 21.08
N TYR A 157 3.19 -17.94 19.95
CA TYR A 157 3.15 -19.36 19.60
C TYR A 157 4.56 -19.90 19.34
N GLU A 158 4.67 -21.21 19.15
CA GLU A 158 5.90 -21.81 18.61
C GLU A 158 6.21 -21.22 17.22
N TYR A 159 7.48 -21.14 16.86
CA TYR A 159 7.95 -20.33 15.74
C TYR A 159 7.19 -20.57 14.42
N GLU A 160 6.98 -21.83 14.04
CA GLU A 160 6.26 -22.17 12.82
C GLU A 160 4.78 -21.76 12.86
N GLU A 161 4.12 -21.92 14.00
CA GLU A 161 2.72 -21.52 14.18
C GLU A 161 2.57 -19.99 14.21
N GLU A 162 3.48 -19.29 14.87
CA GLU A 162 3.54 -17.82 14.89
C GLU A 162 3.80 -17.28 13.47
N LEU A 163 4.69 -17.91 12.70
CA LEU A 163 4.95 -17.53 11.31
C LEU A 163 3.68 -17.64 10.44
N GLU A 164 2.90 -18.71 10.60
CA GLU A 164 1.63 -18.90 9.89
C GLU A 164 0.58 -17.88 10.34
N TYR A 165 0.47 -17.64 11.65
CA TYR A 165 -0.40 -16.63 12.22
C TYR A 165 -0.08 -15.23 11.67
N GLN A 166 1.19 -14.82 11.66
CA GLN A 166 1.60 -13.51 11.16
C GLN A 166 1.41 -13.36 9.65
N LYS A 167 1.62 -14.43 8.85
CA LYS A 167 1.27 -14.43 7.41
C LYS A 167 -0.21 -14.16 7.21
N ALA A 168 -1.07 -14.90 7.92
CA ALA A 168 -2.51 -14.71 7.85
C ALA A 168 -2.92 -13.31 8.33
N TYR A 169 -2.26 -12.78 9.36
CA TYR A 169 -2.51 -11.43 9.87
C TYR A 169 -2.17 -10.36 8.83
N ILE A 170 -1.00 -10.46 8.17
CA ILE A 170 -0.59 -9.50 7.13
C ILE A 170 -1.56 -9.52 5.95
N GLU A 171 -1.95 -10.72 5.50
CA GLU A 171 -2.84 -10.88 4.34
C GLU A 171 -4.28 -10.43 4.61
N ASN A 172 -4.79 -10.65 5.82
CA ASN A 172 -6.22 -10.48 6.12
C ASN A 172 -6.52 -9.29 7.05
N MET A 173 -5.68 -9.01 8.04
CA MET A 173 -5.97 -7.94 9.00
C MET A 173 -5.51 -6.59 8.45
N TYR A 174 -4.22 -6.46 8.14
CA TYR A 174 -3.70 -5.18 7.66
C TYR A 174 -4.33 -4.76 6.32
N ARG A 175 -4.53 -5.71 5.39
CA ARG A 175 -5.07 -5.43 4.05
C ARG A 175 -6.48 -4.81 4.08
N PHE A 176 -7.33 -5.21 5.02
CA PHE A 176 -8.74 -4.79 5.04
C PHE A 176 -9.03 -3.66 6.03
N TYR A 177 -8.40 -3.68 7.21
CA TYR A 177 -8.82 -2.82 8.31
C TYR A 177 -8.01 -1.53 8.46
N GLY A 178 -6.77 -1.49 7.95
CA GLY A 178 -5.90 -0.32 8.09
C GLY A 178 -5.50 0.01 9.53
N TYR A 179 -5.79 -0.89 10.48
CA TYR A 179 -5.32 -0.90 11.86
C TYR A 179 -4.87 -2.31 12.24
N GLY A 180 -4.07 -2.44 13.29
CA GLY A 180 -3.59 -3.75 13.74
C GLY A 180 -2.45 -3.65 14.75
N MET A 181 -1.59 -4.66 14.74
CA MET A 181 -0.33 -4.66 15.49
C MET A 181 0.69 -3.73 14.82
N TRP A 182 1.48 -3.05 15.63
CA TRP A 182 2.52 -2.16 15.14
C TRP A 182 3.78 -2.38 15.95
N LEU A 183 4.91 -2.45 15.25
CA LEU A 183 6.21 -2.58 15.84
C LEU A 183 6.89 -1.20 15.90
N VAL A 184 7.62 -0.96 16.98
CA VAL A 184 8.35 0.29 17.21
C VAL A 184 9.84 0.04 17.02
N PHE A 185 10.44 0.78 16.09
CA PHE A 185 11.86 0.65 15.78
C PHE A 185 12.61 1.92 16.16
N GLU A 186 13.78 1.78 16.79
CA GLU A 186 14.70 2.90 16.99
C GLU A 186 15.35 3.27 15.65
N LYS A 187 15.22 4.53 15.23
CA LYS A 187 15.72 5.01 13.92
C LYS A 187 17.23 4.89 13.74
N LYS A 188 17.98 5.04 14.82
CA LYS A 188 19.45 5.08 14.77
C LYS A 188 20.04 3.70 14.47
N THR A 189 19.47 2.66 15.07
CA THR A 189 19.98 1.28 15.03
C THR A 189 19.16 0.39 14.11
N GLY A 190 17.88 0.71 13.90
CA GLY A 190 16.91 -0.17 13.25
C GLY A 190 16.42 -1.30 14.15
N THR A 191 16.73 -1.26 15.45
CA THR A 191 16.37 -2.30 16.40
C THR A 191 14.89 -2.15 16.81
N LEU A 192 14.19 -3.29 16.88
CA LEU A 192 12.87 -3.40 17.50
C LEU A 192 12.99 -3.14 19.01
N ILE A 193 12.17 -2.24 19.54
CA ILE A 193 12.21 -1.79 20.94
C ILE A 193 10.84 -1.76 21.61
#